data_AF-D0LA05-F1
#
_entry.id   AF-D0LA05-F1
#
_cell.length_a   1.000
_cell.length_b   1.000
_cell.length_c   1.000
_cell.angle_alpha   90.00
_cell.angle_beta   90.00
_cell.angle_gamma   90.00
#
_symmetry.space_group_name_H-M   'P 1'
#
loop_
_entity.id
_entity.type
_entity.pdbx_description
1 polymer ?
#
loop_
_entity_poly.entity_id
_entity_poly.type
_entity_poly.pdbx_seq_one_letter_code
_entity_poly.pdbx_strand_id
1 'polypeptide(L)' 'MANRNITLSLPEELVRKAKVIAAERDTSVSALVAELVEHLAGGSEDFDRAWAHEIDRMTHSGMSVGDVTWTRDQLHDR' A
#
# COMPACT_ATOMS: atom_id res chain seq x y z
N MET A 1 -17.33 6.87 1.21
CA MET A 1 -16.59 8.13 0.98
C MET A 1 -17.21 8.88 -0.19
N ALA A 2 -17.06 10.20 -0.27
CA ALA A 2 -17.57 10.97 -1.41
C ALA A 2 -16.57 10.94 -2.57
N ASN A 3 -17.04 10.68 -3.79
CA ASN A 3 -16.19 10.70 -4.98
C ASN A 3 -16.10 12.12 -5.55
N ARG A 4 -14.92 12.48 -6.06
CA ARG A 4 -14.69 13.76 -6.75
C ARG A 4 -14.16 13.50 -8.16
N ASN A 5 -14.82 14.07 -9.16
CA ASN A 5 -14.43 13.92 -10.55
C ASN A 5 -13.19 14.77 -10.86
N ILE A 6 -12.24 14.17 -11.59
CA ILE A 6 -11.02 14.82 -12.07
C ILE A 6 -10.96 14.63 -13.59
N THR A 7 -10.70 15.72 -14.32
CA THR A 7 -10.48 15.68 -15.78
C THR A 7 -8.99 15.57 -16.07
N LEU A 8 -8.60 14.59 -16.88
CA LEU A 8 -7.21 14.35 -17.26
C LEU A 8 -7.03 14.53 -18.76
N SER A 9 -5.99 15.26 -19.16
CA SER A 9 -5.55 15.34 -20.55
C SER A 9 -4.43 14.32 -20.77
N LEU A 10 -4.67 13.34 -21.63
CA LEU A 10 -3.73 12.25 -21.93
C LEU A 10 -3.52 12.16 -23.45
N PRO A 11 -2.36 11.66 -23.91
CA PRO A 11 -2.14 11.39 -25.33
C PRO A 11 -3.22 10.44 -25.89
N GLU A 12 -3.74 10.74 -27.08
CA GLU A 12 -4.83 9.97 -27.70
C GLU A 12 -4.51 8.48 -27.82
N GLU A 13 -3.27 8.15 -28.21
CA GLU A 13 -2.76 6.78 -28.29
C GLU A 13 -2.83 6.04 -26.94
N LEU A 14 -2.56 6.75 -25.84
CA LEU A 14 -2.62 6.18 -24.50
C LEU A 14 -4.07 5.90 -24.09
N VAL A 15 -4.98 6.83 -24.39
CA VAL A 15 -6.42 6.66 -24.14
C VAL A 15 -6.95 5.45 -24.90
N ARG A 16 -6.54 5.25 -26.17
CA ARG A 16 -6.94 4.09 -26.96
C ARG A 16 -6.48 2.78 -26.33
N LYS A 17 -5.21 2.69 -25.94
CA LYS A 17 -4.66 1.50 -25.26
C LYS A 17 -5.36 1.22 -23.94
N ALA A 18 -5.59 2.25 -23.13
CA ALA A 18 -6.28 2.11 -21.85
C ALA A 18 -7.72 1.58 -22.02
N LYS A 19 -8.44 2.03 -23.05
CA LYS A 19 -9.78 1.50 -23.35
C LYS A 19 -9.78 0.01 -23.71
N VAL A 20 -8.79 -0.44 -24.49
CA VAL A 20 -8.64 -1.86 -24.84
C VAL A 20 -8.38 -2.70 -23.58
N ILE A 21 -7.42 -2.28 -22.75
CA ILE A 21 -7.09 -2.99 -21.50
C ILE A 21 -8.30 -3.02 -20.55
N ALA A 22 -9.03 -1.91 -20.44
CA ALA A 22 -10.21 -1.83 -19.59
C ALA A 22 -11.29 -2.83 -20.05
N ALA A 23 -11.53 -2.91 -21.37
CA ALA A 23 -12.47 -3.86 -21.94
C ALA A 23 -12.04 -5.33 -21.73
N GLU A 24 -10.75 -5.64 -21.92
CA GLU A 24 -10.20 -6.98 -21.68
C GLU A 24 -10.35 -7.44 -20.21
N ARG A 25 -10.35 -6.49 -19.27
CA ARG A 25 -10.45 -6.73 -17.82
C ARG A 25 -11.86 -6.52 -17.26
N ASP A 26 -12.88 -6.35 -18.11
CA ASP A 26 -14.26 -6.04 -17.73
C ASP A 26 -14.36 -4.86 -16.72
N THR A 27 -13.59 -3.80 -16.97
CA THR A 27 -13.51 -2.61 -16.11
C THR A 27 -13.54 -1.32 -16.94
N SER A 28 -13.41 -0.16 -16.28
CA SER A 28 -13.40 1.15 -16.93
C SER A 28 -12.02 1.80 -16.86
N VAL A 29 -11.75 2.73 -17.77
CA VAL A 29 -10.53 3.56 -17.73
C VAL A 29 -10.44 4.34 -16.41
N SER A 30 -11.58 4.86 -15.91
CA SER A 30 -11.63 5.56 -14.62
C SER A 30 -11.27 4.66 -13.45
N ALA A 31 -11.71 3.39 -13.47
CA ALA A 31 -11.36 2.42 -12.44
C ALA A 31 -9.86 2.06 -12.48
N LEU A 32 -9.28 1.86 -13.67
CA LEU A 32 -7.83 1.64 -13.81
C LEU A 32 -7.02 2.82 -13.26
N VAL A 33 -7.43 4.05 -13.55
CA VAL A 33 -6.76 5.26 -13.02
C VAL A 33 -6.92 5.35 -11.52
N ALA A 34 -8.11 5.06 -10.98
CA ALA A 34 -8.36 5.07 -9.55
C ALA A 34 -7.48 4.04 -8.81
N GLU A 35 -7.38 2.81 -9.33
CA GLU A 35 -6.51 1.76 -8.78
C GLU A 35 -5.05 2.20 -8.78
N LEU A 36 -4.58 2.82 -9.87
CA LEU A 36 -3.21 3.31 -9.97
C LEU A 36 -2.91 4.44 -8.96
N VAL A 37 -3.86 5.36 -8.77
CA VAL A 37 -3.77 6.42 -7.77
C VAL A 37 -3.81 5.86 -6.34
N GLU A 38 -4.68 4.89 -6.08
CA GLU A 38 -4.76 4.20 -4.79
C GLU A 38 -3.48 3.43 -4.49
N HIS A 39 -2.88 2.77 -5.48
CA HIS A 39 -1.60 2.09 -5.30
C HIS A 39 -0.45 3.07 -5.02
N LEU A 40 -0.43 4.21 -5.70
CA LEU A 40 0.55 5.27 -5.47
C LEU A 40 0.38 5.92 -4.09
N ALA A 41 -0.86 6.16 -3.64
CA ALA A 41 -1.15 6.73 -2.33
C ALA A 41 -0.92 5.71 -1.20
N GLY A 42 -1.44 4.50 -1.39
CA GLY A 42 -1.38 3.38 -0.45
C GLY A 42 0.05 2.86 -0.23
N GLY A 43 0.92 2.89 -1.25
CA GLY A 43 2.32 2.46 -1.08
C GLY A 43 3.08 3.25 -0.02
N SER A 44 2.81 4.56 0.10
CA SER A 44 3.33 5.41 1.17
C SER A 44 2.50 5.32 2.45
N GLU A 45 1.16 5.36 2.33
CA GLU A 45 0.28 5.40 3.49
C GLU A 45 0.28 4.09 4.29
N ASP A 46 0.42 2.93 3.64
CA ASP A 46 0.42 1.64 4.32
C ASP A 46 1.70 1.40 5.08
N PHE A 47 2.87 1.76 4.51
CA PHE A 47 4.13 1.67 5.22
C PHE A 47 4.19 2.66 6.38
N ASP A 48 3.89 3.93 6.13
CA ASP A 48 3.95 4.97 7.18
C ASP A 48 2.93 4.71 8.29
N ARG A 49 1.73 4.21 7.95
CA ARG A 49 0.71 3.81 8.94
C ARG A 49 1.13 2.58 9.73
N ALA A 50 1.67 1.54 9.08
CA ALA A 50 2.17 0.36 9.76
C ALA A 50 3.35 0.70 10.70
N TRP A 51 4.27 1.54 10.22
CA TRP A 51 5.39 2.06 10.99
C TRP A 51 4.92 2.87 12.20
N ALA A 52 4.04 3.85 12.00
CA ALA A 52 3.51 4.67 13.08
C ALA A 52 2.77 3.83 14.13
N HIS A 53 1.98 2.84 13.69
CA HIS A 53 1.29 1.94 14.59
C HIS A 53 2.25 1.03 15.37
N GLU A 54 3.32 0.54 14.75
CA GLU A 54 4.32 -0.28 15.46
C GLU A 54 5.12 0.56 16.47
N ILE A 55 5.55 1.77 16.10
CA ILE A 55 6.22 2.70 17.02
C ILE A 55 5.32 3.06 18.20
N ASP A 56 4.03 3.34 17.96
CA ASP A 56 3.06 3.60 19.01
C ASP A 56 2.95 2.41 19.98
N ARG A 57 2.84 1.19 19.46
CA ARG A 57 2.81 -0.03 20.28
C ARG A 57 4.11 -0.24 21.05
N MET A 58 5.27 -0.07 20.42
CA MET A 58 6.55 -0.20 21.10
C MET A 58 6.70 0.81 22.24
N THR A 59 6.27 2.06 21.99
CA THR A 59 6.39 3.16 22.97
C THR A 59 5.41 3.01 24.13
N HIS A 60 4.18 2.56 23.87
CA HIS A 60 3.11 2.54 24.87
C HIS A 60 2.80 1.15 25.45
N SER A 61 3.45 0.09 24.99
CA SER A 61 3.24 -1.27 25.52
C SER A 61 3.78 -1.49 26.93
N GLY A 62 4.64 -0.60 27.43
CA GLY A 62 5.33 -0.80 28.71
C GLY A 62 6.34 -1.96 28.70
N MET A 63 6.66 -2.51 27.52
CA MET A 63 7.65 -3.58 27.37
C MET A 63 9.06 -2.99 27.43
N SER A 64 9.92 -3.59 28.27
CA SER A 64 11.36 -3.33 28.27
C SER A 64 12.10 -4.49 27.62
N VAL A 65 13.03 -4.19 26.70
CA VAL A 65 13.95 -5.23 26.21
C VAL A 65 14.95 -5.53 27.32
N GLY A 66 14.89 -6.76 27.85
CA GLY A 66 15.86 -7.28 28.81
C GLY A 66 17.13 -7.80 28.15
N ASP A 67 18.09 -8.25 28.96
CA ASP A 67 19.35 -8.81 28.45
C ASP A 67 19.11 -10.05 27.58
N VAL A 68 19.85 -10.14 26.47
CA VAL A 68 19.82 -11.32 25.60
C VAL A 68 20.60 -12.45 26.29
N THR A 69 19.89 -13.44 26.81
CA THR A 69 20.46 -14.59 27.54
C THR A 69 20.56 -15.87 26.72
N TRP A 70 20.13 -15.84 25.47
CA TRP A 70 20.05 -16.98 24.56
C TRP A 70 21.06 -16.89 23.43
N THR A 71 21.52 -18.04 22.95
CA THR A 71 22.29 -18.14 21.70
C THR A 71 21.35 -18.43 20.53
N ARG A 72 21.82 -18.14 19.31
CA ARG A 72 21.05 -18.41 18.08
C ARG A 72 20.67 -19.88 17.96
N ASP A 73 21.58 -20.79 18.31
CA ASP A 73 21.33 -22.24 18.22
C ASP A 73 20.24 -22.69 19.21
N GLN A 74 20.21 -22.12 20.42
CA GLN A 74 19.16 -22.38 21.42
C GLN A 74 17.76 -21.91 20.99
N LEU A 75 17.66 -20.92 20.10
CA LEU A 75 16.39 -20.48 19.52
C LEU A 75 15.90 -21.38 18.37
N HIS A 76 16.81 -22.10 17.71
CA HIS A 76 16.51 -22.91 16.53
C HIS A 76 16.22 -24.37 16.86
N ASP A 77 16.62 -24.86 18.03
CA ASP A 77 16.19 -26.16 18.55
C ASP A 77 14.71 -26.09 18.95
N ARG A 78 13.86 -26.71 18.13
CA ARG A 78 12.44 -26.97 18.38
C ARG A 78 12.23 -28.42 18.80
#